data_AF-A0A2V4C4Y1-F1
#
_entry.id   AF-A0A2V4C4Y1-F1
#
_cell.length_a   1.000
_cell.length_b   1.000
_cell.length_c   1.000
_cell.angle_alpha   90.00
_cell.angle_beta   90.00
_cell.angle_gamma   90.00
#
_symmetry.space_group_name_H-M   'P 1'
#
loop_
_entity.id
_entity.type
_entity.pdbx_description
1 polymer ?
#
loop_
_entity_poly.entity_id
_entity_poly.type
_entity_poly.pdbx_seq_one_letter_code
_entity_poly.pdbx_strand_id
1 'polypeptide(L)'
;MKSKLLFLLSFMLCAVASNYAQVSATQAGIAVQGIARDANNTAIASKNINLTFTLYYLDASSIEQKIYEKDENLMTDTFGIFSYVIDPTAANNSKFANNVAYLRIKNGQVLISDEKLRHVPYAISASNGVPTGSIMPFIGTTAPQGWVICNGQSLVSVPGAADLIALLGANTAPNLQGMFLRGTGTSPVNSQAGPALKGTQNDDLESHGHGVGSLANSTNGSHTHSWKYGTEGDDSGSGGSHSEFTTIGGPSNDVMNAAGDHSHTISGSTAVTGGTETRPVNYGVNYIIKL
;
A
#
# COMPACT_ATOMS: atom_id res chain seq x y z
N MET A 1 42.48 -20.91 22.41
CA MET A 1 41.30 -21.18 21.55
C MET A 1 39.98 -21.41 22.30
N LYS A 2 39.98 -21.69 23.61
CA LYS A 2 38.74 -22.01 24.37
C LYS A 2 37.94 -20.79 24.87
N SER A 3 38.54 -19.60 25.06
CA SER A 3 37.79 -18.42 25.55
C SER A 3 37.02 -17.66 24.46
N LYS A 4 37.49 -17.68 23.20
CA LYS A 4 36.80 -17.02 22.08
C LYS A 4 35.50 -17.74 21.67
N LEU A 5 35.44 -19.06 21.87
CA LEU A 5 34.25 -19.86 21.55
C LEU A 5 33.13 -19.66 22.59
N LEU A 6 33.48 -19.43 23.86
CA LEU A 6 32.52 -19.16 24.92
C LEU A 6 31.85 -17.78 24.78
N PHE A 7 32.63 -16.78 24.32
CA PHE A 7 32.12 -15.43 24.07
C PHE A 7 31.20 -15.38 22.84
N LEU A 8 31.50 -16.17 21.80
CA LEU A 8 30.65 -16.30 20.62
C LEU A 8 29.33 -17.03 20.93
N LEU A 9 29.38 -18.06 21.80
CA LEU A 9 28.18 -18.78 22.24
C LEU A 9 27.27 -17.89 23.12
N SER A 10 27.86 -17.03 23.96
CA SER A 10 27.09 -16.09 24.79
C SER A 10 26.44 -14.97 23.97
N PHE A 11 27.07 -14.52 22.88
CA PHE A 11 26.47 -13.53 21.99
C PHE A 11 25.37 -14.13 21.11
N MET A 12 25.52 -15.40 20.72
CA MET A 12 24.50 -16.11 19.94
C MET A 12 23.28 -16.49 20.79
N LEU A 13 23.44 -16.71 22.10
CA LEU A 13 22.32 -16.94 23.02
C LEU A 13 21.55 -15.64 23.35
N CYS A 14 22.21 -14.48 23.36
CA CYS A 14 21.56 -13.18 23.57
C CYS A 14 20.86 -12.60 22.32
N ALA A 15 21.17 -13.09 21.11
CA ALA A 15 20.53 -12.64 19.87
C ALA A 15 19.19 -13.35 19.57
N VAL A 16 18.81 -14.38 20.34
CA VAL A 16 17.54 -15.13 20.15
C VAL A 16 16.42 -14.67 21.08
N ALA A 17 16.67 -13.70 21.97
CA ALA A 17 15.73 -13.25 22.99
C ALA A 17 15.06 -11.88 22.70
N SER A 18 15.23 -11.32 21.51
CA SER A 18 14.55 -10.08 21.07
C SER A 18 13.29 -10.36 20.23
N ASN A 19 12.50 -11.35 20.65
CA ASN A 19 11.12 -11.53 20.21
C ASN A 19 10.20 -11.68 21.44
N TYR A 20 10.19 -10.64 22.27
CA TYR A 20 9.10 -10.31 23.17
C TYR A 20 8.61 -8.93 22.76
N ALA A 21 7.34 -8.64 22.58
CA ALA A 21 6.16 -9.45 22.46
C ALA A 21 5.23 -8.53 21.69
N GLN A 22 4.77 -8.92 20.50
CA GLN A 22 3.44 -8.44 20.17
C GLN A 22 2.55 -9.19 21.16
N VAL A 23 2.02 -8.46 22.15
CA VAL A 23 0.80 -8.90 22.84
C VAL A 23 -0.27 -8.88 21.76
N SER A 24 -0.29 -9.89 20.90
CA SER A 24 -1.57 -10.38 20.42
C SER A 24 -2.27 -10.78 21.69
N ALA A 25 -3.24 -9.98 22.12
CA ALA A 25 -4.18 -10.44 23.12
C ALA A 25 -4.83 -11.69 22.50
N THR A 26 -4.26 -12.86 22.80
CA THR A 26 -4.86 -14.15 22.53
C THR A 26 -6.13 -14.13 23.36
N GLN A 27 -7.23 -13.75 22.71
CA GLN A 27 -8.61 -13.90 23.16
C GLN A 27 -8.74 -13.95 24.68
N ALA A 28 -8.53 -12.81 25.34
CA ALA A 28 -8.81 -12.69 26.76
C ALA A 28 -10.34 -12.63 26.89
N GLY A 29 -10.96 -13.75 27.25
CA GLY A 29 -12.38 -13.74 27.62
C GLY A 29 -12.63 -12.69 28.71
N ILE A 30 -13.82 -12.13 28.73
CA ILE A 30 -14.19 -11.10 29.70
C ILE A 30 -14.52 -11.83 31.01
N ALA A 31 -13.59 -11.80 31.96
CA ALA A 31 -13.83 -12.32 33.29
C ALA A 31 -14.85 -11.44 34.03
N VAL A 32 -15.94 -12.05 34.43
CA VAL A 32 -17.02 -11.44 35.21
C VAL A 32 -17.10 -12.15 36.55
N GLN A 33 -17.19 -11.37 37.62
CA GLN A 33 -17.43 -11.86 38.96
C GLN A 33 -18.53 -11.03 39.60
N GLY A 34 -19.43 -11.69 40.33
CA GLY A 34 -20.53 -11.01 41.02
C GLY A 34 -20.98 -11.79 42.24
N ILE A 35 -21.76 -11.14 43.10
CA ILE A 35 -22.41 -11.78 44.24
C ILE A 35 -23.88 -11.93 43.91
N ALA A 36 -24.37 -13.17 43.83
CA ALA A 36 -25.78 -13.45 43.64
C ALA A 36 -26.54 -13.19 44.95
N ARG A 37 -27.59 -12.36 44.87
CA ARG A 37 -28.46 -12.04 46.00
C ARG A 37 -29.91 -12.33 45.66
N ASP A 38 -30.68 -12.73 46.67
CA ASP A 38 -32.13 -12.90 46.56
C ASP A 38 -32.87 -11.55 46.67
N ALA A 39 -34.20 -11.60 46.58
CA ALA A 39 -35.06 -10.41 46.66
C ALA A 39 -34.95 -9.66 48.01
N ASN A 40 -34.43 -10.29 49.06
CA ASN A 40 -34.20 -9.70 50.38
C ASN A 40 -32.75 -9.22 50.54
N ASN A 41 -31.99 -9.12 49.44
CA ASN A 41 -30.58 -8.73 49.41
C ASN A 41 -29.65 -9.70 50.17
N THR A 42 -30.10 -10.95 50.40
CA THR A 42 -29.33 -12.00 51.07
C THR A 42 -28.54 -12.80 50.04
N ALA A 43 -27.28 -13.12 50.33
CA ALA A 43 -26.43 -13.85 49.41
C ALA A 43 -26.96 -15.29 49.18
N ILE A 44 -27.04 -15.69 47.91
CA ILE A 44 -27.46 -17.04 47.51
C ILE A 44 -26.21 -17.94 47.55
N ALA A 45 -25.91 -18.51 48.71
CA ALA A 45 -24.71 -19.34 48.91
C ALA A 45 -24.89 -20.79 48.42
N SER A 46 -23.83 -21.36 47.84
CA SER A 46 -23.70 -22.78 47.47
C SER A 46 -24.88 -23.34 46.67
N LYS A 47 -25.41 -22.57 45.71
CA LYS A 47 -26.54 -22.97 44.86
C LYS A 47 -26.24 -22.74 43.39
N ASN A 48 -26.92 -23.54 42.56
CA ASN A 48 -26.94 -23.32 41.12
C ASN A 48 -27.84 -22.13 40.79
N ILE A 49 -27.32 -21.22 39.98
CA ILE A 49 -28.02 -20.07 39.42
C ILE A 49 -27.88 -20.11 37.90
N ASN A 50 -28.96 -19.78 37.19
CA ASN A 50 -28.91 -19.65 35.74
C ASN A 50 -28.83 -18.17 35.38
N LEU A 51 -27.75 -17.77 34.72
CA LEU A 51 -27.50 -16.40 34.33
C LEU A 51 -27.42 -16.29 32.81
N THR A 52 -28.12 -15.31 32.25
CA THR A 52 -27.99 -14.89 30.85
C THR A 52 -27.04 -13.70 30.78
N PHE A 53 -25.96 -13.84 30.02
CA PHE A 53 -25.02 -12.78 29.72
C PHE A 53 -25.25 -12.27 28.29
N THR A 54 -25.61 -11.00 28.14
CA THR A 54 -25.81 -10.36 26.85
C THR A 54 -24.85 -9.18 26.70
N LEU A 55 -24.03 -9.20 25.66
CA LEU A 55 -23.20 -8.08 25.22
C LEU A 55 -23.86 -7.41 24.03
N TYR A 56 -24.02 -6.10 24.07
CA TYR A 56 -24.71 -5.33 23.03
C TYR A 56 -24.13 -3.92 22.89
N TYR A 57 -24.47 -3.21 21.81
CA TYR A 57 -24.21 -1.77 21.67
C TYR A 57 -25.49 -1.05 21.21
N LEU A 58 -25.50 0.27 21.32
CA LEU A 58 -26.57 1.11 20.77
C LEU A 58 -26.10 1.72 19.45
N ASP A 59 -26.89 1.58 18.40
CA ASP A 59 -26.60 2.23 17.12
C ASP A 59 -26.87 3.75 17.17
N ALA A 60 -26.66 4.44 16.04
CA ALA A 60 -26.86 5.90 15.95
C ALA A 60 -28.31 6.33 16.24
N SER A 61 -29.28 5.42 16.13
CA SER A 61 -30.69 5.66 16.47
C SER A 61 -31.05 5.20 17.88
N SER A 62 -30.05 4.87 18.71
CA SER A 62 -30.21 4.35 20.07
C SER A 62 -30.96 3.01 20.14
N ILE A 63 -30.92 2.22 19.07
CA ILE A 63 -31.51 0.88 19.04
C ILE A 63 -30.44 -0.14 19.45
N GLU A 64 -30.84 -1.11 20.27
CA GLU A 64 -29.98 -2.19 20.75
C GLU A 64 -29.60 -3.15 19.63
N GLN A 65 -28.30 -3.33 19.43
CA GLN A 65 -27.70 -4.28 18.51
C GLN A 65 -26.90 -5.32 19.30
N LYS A 66 -27.32 -6.59 19.19
CA LYS A 66 -26.73 -7.69 19.95
C LYS A 66 -25.36 -8.10 19.39
N ILE A 67 -24.37 -8.18 20.28
CA ILE A 67 -23.02 -8.66 19.95
C ILE A 67 -22.92 -10.16 20.26
N TYR A 68 -23.28 -10.55 21.48
CA TYR A 68 -23.16 -11.91 21.97
C TYR A 68 -24.22 -12.17 23.06
N GLU A 69 -24.71 -13.40 23.15
CA GLU A 69 -25.63 -13.81 24.21
C GLU A 69 -25.43 -15.28 24.55
N LYS A 70 -25.42 -15.58 25.85
CA LYS A 70 -25.24 -16.94 26.35
C LYS A 70 -25.91 -17.12 27.70
N ASP A 71 -26.69 -18.19 27.81
CA ASP A 71 -27.17 -18.71 29.08
C ASP A 71 -26.13 -19.66 29.67
N GLU A 72 -25.82 -19.48 30.95
CA GLU A 72 -24.96 -20.38 31.70
C GLU A 72 -25.51 -20.74 33.07
N ASN A 73 -25.24 -21.97 33.48
CA ASN A 73 -25.58 -22.46 34.81
C ASN A 73 -24.32 -22.44 35.67
N LEU A 74 -24.31 -21.59 36.68
CA LEU A 74 -23.16 -21.35 37.55
C LEU A 74 -23.49 -21.77 38.98
N MET A 75 -22.52 -22.33 39.68
CA MET A 75 -22.62 -22.59 41.12
C MET A 75 -21.99 -21.44 41.88
N THR A 76 -22.71 -20.89 42.86
CA THR A 76 -22.16 -19.88 43.76
C THR A 76 -21.32 -20.52 44.87
N ASP A 77 -20.36 -19.78 45.41
CA ASP A 77 -19.61 -20.21 46.59
C ASP A 77 -20.37 -19.99 47.90
N THR A 78 -19.72 -20.23 49.04
CA THR A 78 -20.30 -20.05 50.38
C THR A 78 -20.69 -18.60 50.70
N PHE A 79 -20.15 -17.62 49.95
CA PHE A 79 -20.47 -16.20 50.09
C PHE A 79 -21.42 -15.70 49.00
N GLY A 80 -21.92 -16.59 48.14
CA GLY A 80 -22.80 -16.26 47.02
C GLY A 80 -22.06 -15.70 45.80
N ILE A 81 -20.74 -15.80 45.74
CA ILE A 81 -19.93 -15.30 44.62
C ILE A 81 -20.00 -16.31 43.47
N PHE A 82 -20.18 -15.80 42.24
CA PHE A 82 -20.00 -16.55 41.00
C PHE A 82 -18.89 -15.91 40.15
N SER A 83 -18.21 -16.72 39.35
CA SER A 83 -17.25 -16.25 38.36
C SER A 83 -17.48 -16.95 37.02
N TYR A 84 -17.40 -16.18 35.93
CA TYR A 84 -17.57 -16.69 34.58
C TYR A 84 -16.68 -15.91 33.61
N VAL A 85 -16.17 -16.58 32.59
CA VAL A 85 -15.38 -15.95 31.52
C VAL A 85 -16.23 -15.95 30.26
N ILE A 86 -16.69 -14.76 29.86
CA ILE A 86 -17.47 -14.60 28.63
C ILE A 86 -16.51 -14.62 27.45
N ASP A 87 -16.76 -15.51 26.49
CA ASP A 87 -16.04 -15.54 25.22
C ASP A 87 -16.95 -15.10 24.07
N PRO A 88 -16.92 -13.80 23.67
CA PRO A 88 -17.74 -13.32 22.57
C PRO A 88 -17.25 -13.76 21.19
N THR A 89 -16.16 -14.54 21.11
CA THR A 89 -15.47 -14.97 19.89
C THR A 89 -14.85 -13.83 19.06
N ALA A 90 -13.76 -14.15 18.35
CA ALA A 90 -13.04 -13.16 17.53
C ALA A 90 -13.89 -12.53 16.40
N ALA A 91 -14.96 -13.21 15.98
CA ALA A 91 -15.87 -12.69 14.94
C ALA A 91 -16.58 -11.39 15.35
N ASN A 92 -16.68 -11.12 16.65
CA ASN A 92 -17.33 -9.93 17.18
C ASN A 92 -16.36 -8.78 17.52
N ASN A 93 -15.05 -8.96 17.30
CA ASN A 93 -14.05 -7.95 17.66
C ASN A 93 -14.28 -6.60 16.97
N SER A 94 -14.72 -6.57 15.71
CA SER A 94 -15.03 -5.32 15.01
C SER A 94 -16.18 -4.55 15.67
N LYS A 95 -17.17 -5.26 16.21
CA LYS A 95 -18.30 -4.64 16.92
C LYS A 95 -17.85 -3.95 18.22
N PHE A 96 -16.95 -4.57 18.98
CA PHE A 96 -16.36 -3.96 20.18
C PHE A 96 -15.42 -2.80 19.84
N ALA A 97 -14.67 -2.89 18.74
CA ALA A 97 -13.74 -1.83 18.33
C ALA A 97 -14.47 -0.56 17.87
N ASN A 98 -15.58 -0.73 17.16
CA ASN A 98 -16.30 0.38 16.51
C ASN A 98 -17.42 0.96 17.37
N ASN A 99 -17.84 0.29 18.45
CA ASN A 99 -19.00 0.68 19.24
C ASN A 99 -18.73 0.60 20.74
N VAL A 100 -19.46 1.42 21.50
CA VAL A 100 -19.49 1.32 22.96
C VAL A 100 -20.35 0.13 23.38
N ALA A 101 -19.71 -0.91 23.90
CA ALA A 101 -20.41 -2.11 24.38
C ALA A 101 -20.96 -1.95 25.81
N TYR A 102 -22.05 -2.66 26.07
CA TYR A 102 -22.75 -2.79 27.35
C TYR A 102 -22.82 -4.28 27.71
N LEU A 103 -22.77 -4.58 29.00
CA LEU A 103 -22.97 -5.92 29.54
C LEU A 103 -24.25 -5.94 30.37
N ARG A 104 -25.18 -6.79 29.92
CA ARG A 104 -26.41 -7.09 30.63
C ARG A 104 -26.35 -8.49 31.21
N ILE A 105 -26.73 -8.63 32.48
CA ILE A 105 -26.83 -9.90 33.19
C ILE A 105 -28.25 -10.04 33.73
N LYS A 106 -28.91 -11.16 33.41
CA LYS A 106 -30.24 -11.51 33.91
C LYS A 106 -30.22 -12.86 34.60
N ASN A 107 -31.13 -13.05 35.55
CA ASN A 107 -31.53 -14.36 36.04
C ASN A 107 -33.01 -14.56 35.68
N GLY A 108 -33.26 -15.30 34.59
CA GLY A 108 -34.57 -15.35 33.95
C GLY A 108 -35.03 -13.96 33.51
N GLN A 109 -36.12 -13.46 34.09
CA GLN A 109 -36.68 -12.13 33.78
C GLN A 109 -36.12 -11.00 34.65
N VAL A 110 -35.40 -11.33 35.73
CA VAL A 110 -34.88 -10.34 36.68
C VAL A 110 -33.58 -9.76 36.15
N LEU A 111 -33.53 -8.43 36.01
CA LEU A 111 -32.31 -7.71 35.66
C LEU A 111 -31.40 -7.63 36.88
N ILE A 112 -30.17 -8.13 36.74
CA ILE A 112 -29.14 -8.07 37.79
C ILE A 112 -28.22 -6.88 37.56
N SER A 113 -27.78 -6.69 36.32
CA SER A 113 -26.89 -5.59 35.93
C SER A 113 -27.13 -5.25 34.46
N ASP A 114 -27.12 -3.95 34.15
CA ASP A 114 -27.07 -3.45 32.79
C ASP A 114 -26.15 -2.24 32.76
N GLU A 115 -24.89 -2.45 32.43
CA GLU A 115 -23.86 -1.43 32.61
C GLU A 115 -23.00 -1.30 31.36
N LYS A 116 -22.55 -0.06 31.12
CA LYS A 116 -21.54 0.20 30.10
C LYS A 116 -20.29 -0.60 30.44
N LEU A 117 -19.80 -1.40 29.50
CA LEU A 117 -18.58 -2.17 29.69
C LEU A 117 -17.40 -1.19 29.68
N ARG A 118 -16.97 -0.78 30.87
CA ARG A 118 -15.85 0.14 31.06
C ARG A 118 -14.56 -0.60 30.79
N HIS A 119 -14.21 -0.73 29.52
CA HIS A 119 -12.91 -1.21 29.12
C HIS A 119 -11.88 -0.07 29.25
N VAL A 120 -10.63 -0.43 29.52
CA VAL A 120 -9.51 0.51 29.33
C VAL A 120 -9.55 0.94 27.86
N PRO A 121 -9.60 2.25 27.54
CA PRO A 121 -9.68 2.73 26.15
C PRO A 121 -8.63 2.07 25.25
N TYR A 122 -7.47 1.77 25.83
CA TYR A 122 -6.37 1.09 25.18
C TYR A 122 -6.51 -0.43 25.03
N ALA A 123 -7.32 -1.15 25.81
CA ALA A 123 -7.36 -2.63 25.71
C ALA A 123 -8.24 -3.16 24.57
N ILE A 124 -9.30 -2.44 24.21
CA ILE A 124 -10.16 -2.79 23.05
C ILE A 124 -9.73 -2.03 21.79
N SER A 125 -9.26 -0.78 21.93
CA SER A 125 -8.58 -0.07 20.82
C SER A 125 -7.24 -0.72 20.44
N ALA A 126 -6.53 -1.38 21.37
CA ALA A 126 -5.32 -2.14 21.02
C ALA A 126 -5.58 -3.51 20.37
N SER A 127 -6.84 -3.96 20.20
CA SER A 127 -7.08 -5.13 19.35
C SER A 127 -6.94 -4.80 17.85
N ASN A 128 -6.97 -3.51 17.46
CA ASN A 128 -6.36 -2.90 16.28
C ASN A 128 -6.94 -1.49 16.11
N GLY A 129 -6.24 -0.44 16.56
CA GLY A 129 -6.66 0.96 16.46
C GLY A 129 -6.61 1.53 15.03
N VAL A 130 -6.76 0.64 14.04
CA VAL A 130 -6.63 0.90 12.62
C VAL A 130 -8.00 0.65 11.99
N PRO A 131 -8.64 1.66 11.38
CA PRO A 131 -9.95 1.52 10.76
C PRO A 131 -9.96 0.47 9.64
N THR A 132 -11.07 -0.24 9.47
CA THR A 132 -11.33 -1.10 8.30
C THR A 132 -11.03 -0.34 7.00
N GLY A 133 -10.38 -1.00 6.04
CA GLY A 133 -9.97 -0.39 4.77
C GLY A 133 -8.62 0.34 4.81
N SER A 134 -8.01 0.52 5.98
CA SER A 134 -6.64 1.04 6.06
C SER A 134 -5.67 0.08 5.39
N ILE A 135 -4.76 0.62 4.57
CA ILE A 135 -3.72 -0.14 3.87
C ILE A 135 -2.37 0.17 4.50
N MET A 136 -1.58 -0.87 4.78
CA MET A 136 -0.23 -0.72 5.34
C MET A 136 0.80 -1.53 4.55
N PRO A 137 2.03 -1.01 4.38
CA PRO A 137 3.20 -1.80 4.04
C PRO A 137 3.47 -2.88 5.09
N PHE A 138 3.78 -4.09 4.64
CA PHE A 138 4.03 -5.24 5.49
C PHE A 138 5.15 -6.11 4.91
N ILE A 139 6.17 -6.38 5.72
CA ILE A 139 7.37 -7.13 5.30
C ILE A 139 7.15 -8.65 5.30
N GLY A 140 6.11 -9.14 5.96
CA GLY A 140 5.82 -10.58 6.06
C GLY A 140 5.04 -11.11 4.86
N THR A 141 5.03 -12.43 4.71
CA THR A 141 4.35 -13.15 3.60
C THR A 141 2.96 -13.65 3.98
N THR A 142 2.57 -13.56 5.25
CA THR A 142 1.28 -14.02 5.76
C THR A 142 0.64 -12.87 6.54
N ALA A 143 -0.55 -12.44 6.12
CA ALA A 143 -1.25 -11.36 6.79
C ALA A 143 -1.59 -11.74 8.25
N PRO A 144 -1.37 -10.84 9.22
CA PRO A 144 -1.81 -11.05 10.60
C PRO A 144 -3.33 -11.21 10.70
N GLN A 145 -3.81 -11.75 11.82
CA GLN A 145 -5.25 -11.84 12.09
C GLN A 145 -5.92 -10.46 12.01
N GLY A 146 -7.08 -10.39 11.34
CA GLY A 146 -7.80 -9.13 11.11
C GLY A 146 -7.29 -8.32 9.91
N TRP A 147 -6.36 -8.88 9.13
CA TRP A 147 -5.79 -8.31 7.91
C TRP A 147 -5.81 -9.32 6.77
N VAL A 148 -5.77 -8.84 5.55
CA VAL A 148 -5.57 -9.66 4.34
C VAL A 148 -4.58 -9.00 3.40
N ILE A 149 -3.88 -9.80 2.60
CA ILE A 149 -2.95 -9.31 1.58
C ILE A 149 -3.73 -8.72 0.40
N CYS A 150 -3.30 -7.56 -0.08
CA CYS A 150 -3.82 -6.89 -1.28
C CYS A 150 -3.27 -7.53 -2.57
N ASN A 151 -3.67 -8.77 -2.83
CA ASN A 151 -3.28 -9.55 -4.01
C ASN A 151 -4.46 -9.94 -4.91
N GLY A 152 -5.65 -9.34 -4.72
CA GLY A 152 -6.85 -9.68 -5.49
C GLY A 152 -7.66 -10.88 -4.98
N GLN A 153 -7.29 -11.48 -3.84
CA GLN A 153 -8.02 -12.62 -3.29
C GLN A 153 -9.50 -12.31 -2.96
N SER A 154 -10.34 -13.34 -3.01
CA SER A 154 -11.74 -13.25 -2.57
C SER A 154 -11.83 -13.00 -1.06
N LEU A 155 -12.74 -12.11 -0.67
CA LEU A 155 -13.05 -11.77 0.73
C LEU A 155 -14.26 -12.55 1.27
N VAL A 156 -15.04 -13.21 0.41
CA VAL A 156 -16.30 -13.86 0.78
C VAL A 156 -16.11 -14.91 1.88
N SER A 157 -15.01 -15.65 1.84
CA SER A 157 -14.68 -16.69 2.82
C SER A 157 -13.79 -16.21 3.97
N VAL A 158 -13.51 -14.89 4.06
CA VAL A 158 -12.63 -14.33 5.08
C VAL A 158 -13.46 -13.89 6.29
N PRO A 159 -13.29 -14.51 7.47
CA PRO A 159 -14.02 -14.11 8.68
C PRO A 159 -13.76 -12.64 9.03
N GLY A 160 -14.83 -11.88 9.26
CA GLY A 160 -14.74 -10.46 9.62
C GLY A 160 -14.58 -9.50 8.45
N ALA A 161 -14.61 -9.95 7.19
CA ALA A 161 -14.43 -9.08 6.02
C ALA A 161 -15.71 -8.31 5.58
N ALA A 162 -16.84 -8.48 6.27
CA ALA A 162 -18.12 -7.90 5.87
C ALA A 162 -18.08 -6.37 5.73
N ASP A 163 -17.48 -5.69 6.71
CA ASP A 163 -17.35 -4.23 6.71
C ASP A 163 -16.40 -3.76 5.59
N LEU A 164 -15.31 -4.50 5.35
CA LEU A 164 -14.38 -4.22 4.25
C LEU A 164 -15.05 -4.40 2.88
N ILE A 165 -15.81 -5.47 2.68
CA ILE A 165 -16.56 -5.73 1.44
C ILE A 165 -17.53 -4.58 1.16
N ALA A 166 -18.26 -4.13 2.18
CA ALA A 166 -19.18 -2.99 2.08
C ALA A 166 -18.43 -1.70 1.69
N LEU A 167 -17.27 -1.44 2.30
CA LEU A 167 -16.45 -0.25 2.03
C LEU A 167 -15.83 -0.26 0.61
N LEU A 168 -15.35 -1.42 0.16
CA LEU A 168 -14.79 -1.59 -1.17
C LEU A 168 -15.88 -1.52 -2.24
N GLY A 169 -17.09 -2.01 -1.93
CA GLY A 169 -18.15 -2.26 -2.93
C GLY A 169 -17.81 -3.45 -3.83
N ALA A 170 -16.94 -4.35 -3.37
CA ALA A 170 -16.44 -5.50 -4.12
C ALA A 170 -16.13 -6.66 -3.17
N ASN A 171 -16.24 -7.88 -3.69
CA ASN A 171 -16.00 -9.11 -2.94
C ASN A 171 -14.52 -9.56 -2.95
N THR A 172 -13.61 -8.73 -3.45
CA THR A 172 -12.18 -9.03 -3.58
C THR A 172 -11.34 -7.94 -2.93
N ALA A 173 -10.22 -8.32 -2.34
CA ALA A 173 -9.21 -7.36 -1.92
C ALA A 173 -8.66 -6.62 -3.17
N PRO A 174 -8.16 -5.38 -3.03
CA PRO A 174 -7.38 -4.75 -4.09
C PRO A 174 -6.18 -5.63 -4.48
N ASN A 175 -5.74 -5.57 -5.73
CA ASN A 175 -4.46 -6.13 -6.14
C ASN A 175 -3.48 -4.97 -6.33
N LEU A 176 -2.54 -4.82 -5.39
CA LEU A 176 -1.58 -3.71 -5.36
C LEU A 176 -0.15 -4.17 -5.65
N GLN A 177 0.03 -5.40 -6.11
CA GLN A 177 1.34 -5.93 -6.47
C GLN A 177 1.91 -5.13 -7.65
N GLY A 178 3.15 -4.64 -7.50
CA GLY A 178 3.82 -3.84 -8.52
C GLY A 178 3.30 -2.40 -8.64
N MET A 179 2.46 -1.93 -7.71
CA MET A 179 1.88 -0.59 -7.76
C MET A 179 2.39 0.31 -6.64
N PHE A 180 2.49 1.62 -6.94
CA PHE A 180 2.67 2.65 -5.93
C PHE A 180 1.33 3.15 -5.41
N LEU A 181 1.28 3.49 -4.12
CA LEU A 181 0.15 4.22 -3.55
C LEU A 181 0.37 5.73 -3.71
N ARG A 182 -0.65 6.42 -4.23
CA ARG A 182 -0.67 7.87 -4.43
C ARG A 182 -1.98 8.44 -3.88
N GLY A 183 -1.89 9.60 -3.22
CA GLY A 183 -3.08 10.30 -2.73
C GLY A 183 -4.02 10.69 -3.87
N THR A 184 -5.34 10.60 -3.62
CA THR A 184 -6.38 11.04 -4.57
C THR A 184 -6.50 12.57 -4.62
N GLY A 185 -7.08 13.09 -5.70
CA GLY A 185 -7.33 14.52 -5.88
C GLY A 185 -6.10 15.31 -6.31
N THR A 186 -6.22 16.64 -6.35
CA THR A 186 -5.12 17.53 -6.79
C THR A 186 -4.39 18.11 -5.59
N SER A 187 -3.08 17.91 -5.53
CA SER A 187 -2.26 18.45 -4.45
C SER A 187 -2.06 19.96 -4.62
N PRO A 188 -2.23 20.80 -3.58
CA PRO A 188 -1.96 22.23 -3.65
C PRO A 188 -0.46 22.56 -3.65
N VAL A 189 0.41 21.59 -3.35
CA VAL A 189 1.86 21.82 -3.26
C VAL A 189 2.52 21.82 -4.64
N ASN A 190 2.03 21.00 -5.56
CA ASN A 190 2.61 20.83 -6.90
C ASN A 190 1.56 20.84 -8.03
N SER A 191 0.29 21.07 -7.71
CA SER A 191 -0.84 21.09 -8.66
C SER A 191 -1.03 19.80 -9.45
N GLN A 192 -0.43 18.69 -9.01
CA GLN A 192 -0.54 17.41 -9.69
C GLN A 192 -1.78 16.64 -9.22
N ALA A 193 -2.53 16.09 -10.18
CA ALA A 193 -3.68 15.25 -9.93
C ALA A 193 -3.27 13.79 -9.66
N GLY A 194 -3.75 13.22 -8.57
CA GLY A 194 -3.69 11.80 -8.28
C GLY A 194 -4.84 11.02 -8.93
N PRO A 195 -4.81 9.68 -8.82
CA PRO A 195 -5.89 8.83 -9.31
C PRO A 195 -7.20 9.13 -8.56
N ALA A 196 -8.34 8.75 -9.14
CA ALA A 196 -9.60 8.72 -8.40
C ALA A 196 -9.50 7.73 -7.22
N LEU A 197 -10.34 7.92 -6.20
CA LEU A 197 -10.38 7.00 -5.05
C LEU A 197 -10.66 5.55 -5.51
N LYS A 198 -9.79 4.61 -5.12
CA LYS A 198 -9.78 3.19 -5.57
C LYS A 198 -9.47 3.00 -7.07
N GLY A 199 -9.12 4.05 -7.80
CA GLY A 199 -8.70 4.00 -9.19
C GLY A 199 -7.20 3.77 -9.35
N THR A 200 -6.80 3.44 -10.57
CA THR A 200 -5.39 3.29 -10.97
C THR A 200 -5.02 4.34 -12.00
N GLN A 201 -3.72 4.62 -12.12
CA GLN A 201 -3.13 5.42 -13.19
C GLN A 201 -2.05 4.56 -13.84
N ASN A 202 -1.90 4.68 -15.16
CA ASN A 202 -0.76 4.09 -15.86
C ASN A 202 0.51 4.87 -15.54
N ASP A 203 1.66 4.28 -15.86
CA ASP A 203 2.91 4.99 -15.89
C ASP A 203 2.85 6.15 -16.91
N ASP A 204 3.59 7.20 -16.60
CA ASP A 204 3.77 8.35 -17.47
C ASP A 204 5.15 8.95 -17.23
N LEU A 205 5.71 9.57 -18.26
CA LEU A 205 6.97 10.31 -18.20
C LEU A 205 6.68 11.76 -18.57
N GLU A 206 7.20 12.68 -17.77
CA GLU A 206 7.08 14.10 -18.11
C GLU A 206 7.69 14.40 -19.49
N SER A 207 6.92 15.12 -20.30
CA SER A 207 7.37 15.55 -21.62
C SER A 207 8.63 16.39 -21.51
N HIS A 208 9.64 16.05 -22.31
CA HIS A 208 10.92 16.75 -22.33
C HIS A 208 11.49 16.76 -23.76
N GLY A 209 12.45 17.64 -24.00
CA GLY A 209 13.10 17.81 -25.30
C GLY A 209 14.61 17.74 -25.21
N HIS A 210 15.26 17.47 -26.35
CA HIS A 210 16.71 17.49 -26.50
C HIS A 210 17.12 18.70 -27.36
N GLY A 211 18.15 19.44 -26.92
CA GLY A 211 18.62 20.64 -27.60
C GLY A 211 19.48 20.36 -28.84
N VAL A 212 19.58 21.35 -29.72
CA VAL A 212 20.46 21.33 -30.91
C VAL A 212 21.92 21.10 -30.47
N GLY A 213 22.61 20.15 -31.10
CA GLY A 213 24.00 19.79 -30.78
C GLY A 213 24.18 18.78 -29.64
N SER A 214 23.11 18.41 -28.90
CA SER A 214 23.16 17.27 -27.95
C SER A 214 23.14 15.91 -28.65
N LEU A 215 22.82 15.90 -29.95
CA LEU A 215 22.81 14.74 -30.81
C LEU A 215 24.02 14.83 -31.75
N ALA A 216 25.04 14.02 -31.50
CA ALA A 216 26.20 13.88 -32.36
C ALA A 216 26.09 12.56 -33.16
N ASN A 217 26.33 12.62 -34.47
CA ASN A 217 26.51 11.41 -35.27
C ASN A 217 27.81 10.72 -34.84
N SER A 218 27.80 9.40 -34.66
CA SER A 218 29.01 8.61 -34.30
C SER A 218 30.09 8.62 -35.38
N THR A 219 29.76 9.09 -36.59
CA THR A 219 30.68 9.26 -37.71
C THR A 219 30.51 10.65 -38.30
N ASN A 220 31.61 11.40 -38.45
CA ASN A 220 31.61 12.61 -39.27
C ASN A 220 31.17 12.22 -40.68
N GLY A 221 30.03 12.76 -41.13
CA GLY A 221 29.61 12.62 -42.52
C GLY A 221 30.64 13.32 -43.41
N SER A 222 31.53 12.55 -44.03
CA SER A 222 32.43 13.07 -45.06
C SER A 222 31.57 13.50 -46.24
N HIS A 223 31.53 14.81 -46.53
CA HIS A 223 30.96 15.31 -47.76
C HIS A 223 32.04 16.06 -48.54
N THR A 224 31.96 15.97 -49.86
CA THR A 224 32.88 16.60 -50.79
C THR A 224 32.08 17.40 -51.80
N HIS A 225 32.47 18.64 -52.06
CA HIS A 225 31.94 19.40 -53.18
C HIS A 225 32.76 19.06 -54.43
N SER A 226 32.11 18.53 -55.46
CA SER A 226 32.73 18.33 -56.77
C SER A 226 32.25 19.42 -57.73
N TRP A 227 33.17 20.25 -58.20
CA TRP A 227 32.91 21.13 -59.32
C TRP A 227 33.44 20.47 -60.60
N LYS A 228 32.59 20.39 -61.63
CA LYS A 228 33.01 19.93 -62.96
C LYS A 228 33.19 21.16 -63.84
N TYR A 229 34.41 21.39 -64.31
CA TYR A 229 34.66 22.36 -65.37
C TYR A 229 33.98 21.84 -66.65
N GLY A 230 33.19 22.70 -67.30
CA GLY A 230 32.83 22.49 -68.69
C GLY A 230 34.10 22.68 -69.51
N THR A 231 34.37 21.78 -70.45
CA THR A 231 35.32 22.09 -71.53
C THR A 231 34.52 22.81 -72.58
N GLU A 232 34.79 24.08 -72.81
CA GLU A 232 34.21 24.80 -73.94
C GLU A 232 34.73 24.14 -75.22
N GLY A 233 33.82 23.72 -76.08
CA GLY A 233 34.16 23.25 -77.41
C GLY A 233 34.49 24.47 -78.28
N ASP A 234 35.77 24.58 -78.66
CA ASP A 234 36.32 25.42 -79.73
C ASP A 234 35.44 26.57 -80.23
N ASP A 235 35.66 27.79 -79.70
CA ASP A 235 35.00 29.02 -80.17
C ASP A 235 35.68 29.63 -81.42
N SER A 236 36.63 28.92 -82.05
CA SER A 236 37.31 29.39 -83.25
C SER A 236 36.36 29.36 -84.44
N GLY A 237 35.73 30.49 -84.75
CA GLY A 237 35.07 30.67 -86.04
C GLY A 237 36.02 30.35 -87.19
N SER A 238 35.82 29.20 -87.85
CA SER A 238 36.37 28.71 -89.14
C SER A 238 37.74 29.26 -89.59
N GLY A 239 38.70 29.37 -88.68
CA GLY A 239 39.91 30.17 -88.86
C GLY A 239 41.22 29.46 -88.56
N GLY A 240 41.31 28.15 -88.86
CA GLY A 240 42.57 27.47 -89.19
C GLY A 240 43.68 27.34 -88.13
N SER A 241 43.54 27.86 -86.90
CA SER A 241 44.50 27.60 -85.81
C SER A 241 44.10 26.33 -85.06
N HIS A 242 44.77 25.22 -85.35
CA HIS A 242 44.45 23.89 -84.83
C HIS A 242 45.46 23.48 -83.75
N SER A 243 45.57 24.28 -82.69
CA SER A 243 46.17 23.85 -81.41
C SER A 243 46.08 24.96 -80.35
N GLU A 244 44.91 25.57 -80.15
CA GLU A 244 44.71 26.50 -79.04
C GLU A 244 43.81 25.84 -78.00
N PHE A 245 44.43 25.20 -77.01
CA PHE A 245 43.73 24.88 -75.77
C PHE A 245 43.73 26.15 -74.93
N THR A 246 42.63 26.90 -74.95
CA THR A 246 42.40 27.91 -73.93
C THR A 246 42.11 27.17 -72.63
N THR A 247 43.13 26.95 -71.80
CA THR A 247 42.88 26.65 -70.39
C THR A 247 42.25 27.89 -69.80
N ILE A 248 40.93 27.86 -69.55
CA ILE A 248 40.31 28.81 -68.63
C ILE A 248 41.09 28.70 -67.33
N GLY A 249 41.81 29.77 -66.97
CA GLY A 249 42.41 30.01 -65.66
C GLY A 249 43.19 28.84 -65.06
N GLY A 250 44.52 28.94 -65.02
CA GLY A 250 45.30 28.17 -64.03
C GLY A 250 44.71 28.33 -62.63
N PRO A 251 44.97 27.40 -61.68
CA PRO A 251 44.24 27.27 -60.42
C PRO A 251 44.11 28.63 -59.74
N SER A 252 42.92 29.24 -59.85
CA SER A 252 42.60 30.38 -59.03
C SER A 252 42.22 29.80 -57.68
N ASN A 253 42.83 30.31 -56.61
CA ASN A 253 42.31 30.12 -55.26
C ASN A 253 41.05 31.00 -55.08
N ASP A 254 40.13 30.96 -56.05
CA ASP A 254 38.90 31.71 -55.98
C ASP A 254 38.07 31.09 -54.86
N VAL A 255 37.94 31.87 -53.80
CA VAL A 255 37.06 31.54 -52.68
C VAL A 255 35.65 31.55 -53.25
N MET A 256 35.00 30.40 -53.29
CA MET A 256 33.57 30.34 -53.61
C MET A 256 32.83 31.33 -52.69
N ASN A 257 31.94 32.15 -53.26
CA ASN A 257 31.16 33.10 -52.47
C ASN A 257 30.50 32.36 -51.29
N ALA A 258 30.64 32.91 -50.09
CA ALA A 258 30.00 32.34 -48.91
C ALA A 258 28.49 32.22 -49.17
N ALA A 259 27.95 31.00 -49.08
CA ALA A 259 26.53 30.71 -49.29
C ALA A 259 25.61 31.30 -48.20
N GLY A 260 26.15 32.18 -47.35
CA GLY A 260 25.48 32.70 -46.15
C GLY A 260 25.29 31.64 -45.06
N ASP A 261 24.80 32.09 -43.92
CA ASP A 261 24.34 31.20 -42.85
C ASP A 261 23.13 30.40 -43.35
N HIS A 262 23.21 29.08 -43.25
CA HIS A 262 22.10 28.18 -43.54
C HIS A 262 21.98 27.12 -42.44
N SER A 263 20.80 26.52 -42.33
CA SER A 263 20.49 25.53 -41.29
C SER A 263 20.40 24.13 -41.88
N HIS A 264 20.85 23.15 -41.09
CA HIS A 264 20.63 21.73 -41.37
C HIS A 264 19.54 21.19 -40.45
N THR A 265 18.55 20.51 -41.02
CA THR A 265 17.61 19.68 -40.24
C THR A 265 18.26 18.33 -39.99
N ILE A 266 18.56 18.04 -38.72
CA ILE A 266 19.00 16.70 -38.29
C ILE A 266 17.77 15.98 -37.73
N SER A 267 17.41 14.85 -38.32
CA SER A 267 16.34 13.98 -37.84
C SER A 267 16.89 12.59 -37.51
N GLY A 268 16.40 11.99 -36.42
CA GLY A 268 16.85 10.68 -35.95
C GLY A 268 16.35 10.37 -34.54
N SER A 269 16.55 9.13 -34.09
CA SER A 269 16.29 8.72 -32.71
C SER A 269 17.61 8.67 -31.93
N THR A 270 17.56 8.98 -30.63
CA THR A 270 18.67 8.67 -29.72
C THR A 270 18.84 7.16 -29.59
N ALA A 271 20.00 6.72 -29.11
CA ALA A 271 20.19 5.32 -28.74
C ALA A 271 19.18 4.91 -27.66
N VAL A 272 18.66 3.68 -27.74
CA VAL A 272 17.80 3.12 -26.70
C VAL A 272 18.64 2.95 -25.44
N THR A 273 18.25 3.65 -24.37
CA THR A 273 18.89 3.57 -23.06
C THR A 273 17.83 3.35 -21.98
N GLY A 274 18.19 2.67 -20.89
CA GLY A 274 17.29 2.35 -19.79
C GLY A 274 16.91 0.86 -19.71
N GLY A 275 15.95 0.58 -18.83
CA GLY A 275 15.39 -0.76 -18.59
C GLY A 275 13.96 -0.90 -19.13
N THR A 276 13.28 -1.99 -18.75
CA THR A 276 11.90 -2.27 -19.17
C THR A 276 10.84 -1.44 -18.45
N GLU A 277 11.21 -0.75 -17.36
CA GLU A 277 10.30 0.01 -16.50
C GLU A 277 11.03 1.24 -15.94
N THR A 278 10.37 2.40 -15.98
CA THR A 278 10.83 3.61 -15.32
C THR A 278 10.42 3.57 -13.85
N ARG A 279 11.37 3.37 -12.94
CA ARG A 279 11.13 3.38 -11.50
C ARG A 279 12.31 3.94 -10.70
N PRO A 280 12.05 4.62 -9.59
CA PRO A 280 13.11 4.92 -8.62
C PRO A 280 13.55 3.65 -7.90
N VAL A 281 14.69 3.73 -7.20
CA VAL A 281 15.11 2.68 -6.26
C VAL A 281 13.98 2.43 -5.25
N ASN A 282 13.61 1.17 -5.05
CA ASN A 282 12.50 0.79 -4.18
C ASN A 282 12.79 -0.50 -3.40
N TYR A 283 12.04 -0.71 -2.31
CA TYR A 283 12.11 -1.90 -1.45
C TYR A 283 10.76 -2.63 -1.48
N GLY A 284 10.80 -3.95 -1.71
CA GLY A 284 9.59 -4.77 -1.86
C GLY A 284 8.91 -5.06 -0.52
N VAL A 285 7.61 -4.77 -0.45
CA VAL A 285 6.74 -5.09 0.68
C VAL A 285 5.40 -5.60 0.15
N ASN A 286 4.71 -6.40 0.94
CA ASN A 286 3.29 -6.66 0.70
C ASN A 286 2.47 -5.46 1.18
N TYR A 287 1.37 -5.19 0.51
CA TYR A 287 0.32 -4.35 1.08
C TYR A 287 -0.71 -5.26 1.77
N ILE A 288 -1.06 -4.92 3.01
CA ILE A 288 -2.18 -5.56 3.72
C ILE A 288 -3.28 -4.53 3.96
N ILE A 289 -4.52 -4.98 3.95
CA ILE A 289 -5.70 -4.15 4.22
C ILE A 289 -6.46 -4.68 5.43
N LYS A 290 -6.91 -3.76 6.28
CA LYS A 290 -7.65 -4.07 7.50
C LYS A 290 -9.06 -4.55 7.16
N LEU A 291 -9.43 -5.72 7.69
CA LEU A 291 -10.79 -6.25 7.69
C LEU A 291 -11.72 -5.43 8.57
#